data_AF-A0A2A4MNH4-F1
#
_entry.id   AF-A0A2A4MNH4-F1
#
_cell.length_a   1.000
_cell.length_b   1.000
_cell.length_c   1.000
_cell.angle_alpha   90.00
_cell.angle_beta   90.00
_cell.angle_gamma   90.00
#
_symmetry.space_group_name_H-M   'P 1'
#
loop_
_entity.id
_entity.type
_entity.pdbx_description
1 polymer ?
#
loop_
_entity_poly.entity_id
_entity_poly.type
_entity_poly.pdbx_seq_one_letter_code
_entity_poly.pdbx_strand_id
1 'polypeptide(L)' 'GLQVNAGHGLNYHNVTAIAEIPDIVELNIGHAIVARSVFTGFQTAVREMKQLMQDARRA' A
#
# COMPACT_ATOMS: atom_id res chain seq x y z
N GLY A 1 1.48 16.36 -17.49
CA GLY A 1 0.39 15.36 -17.49
C GLY A 1 -0.34 15.39 -16.16
N LEU A 2 -1.35 14.53 -15.98
CA LEU A 2 -2.05 14.37 -14.70
C LEU A 2 -1.30 13.40 -13.79
N GLN A 3 -1.33 13.64 -12.48
CA GLN A 3 -0.89 12.68 -11.47
C GLN A 3 -1.96 11.60 -11.28
N VAL A 4 -1.54 10.34 -11.25
CA VAL A 4 -2.44 9.19 -11.06
C VAL A 4 -2.20 8.55 -9.69
N ASN A 5 -3.29 8.43 -8.92
CA ASN A 5 -3.30 7.81 -7.60
C ASN A 5 -4.29 6.63 -7.59
N ALA A 6 -4.10 5.67 -6.69
CA ALA A 6 -4.99 4.53 -6.49
C ALA A 6 -5.13 4.18 -4.99
N GLY A 7 -5.80 3.08 -4.63
CA GLY A 7 -5.77 2.58 -3.25
C GLY A 7 -7.04 1.90 -2.72
N HIS A 8 -8.21 2.14 -3.32
CA HIS A 8 -9.45 1.53 -2.86
C HIS A 8 -9.41 0.00 -3.01
N GLY A 9 -9.69 -0.74 -1.93
CA GLY A 9 -9.69 -2.21 -1.92
C GLY A 9 -8.31 -2.87 -1.84
N LEU A 10 -7.22 -2.11 -1.80
CA LEU A 10 -5.88 -2.69 -1.65
C LEU A 10 -5.64 -3.22 -0.23
N ASN A 11 -4.88 -4.30 -0.16
CA ASN A 11 -4.49 -5.00 1.06
C ASN A 11 -3.10 -5.63 0.90
N TYR A 12 -2.59 -6.24 1.97
CA TYR A 12 -1.23 -6.80 2.06
C TYR A 12 -0.93 -7.93 1.05
N HIS A 13 -1.94 -8.49 0.38
CA HIS A 13 -1.77 -9.60 -0.56
C HIS A 13 -1.85 -9.17 -2.04
N ASN A 14 -2.36 -7.97 -2.32
CA ASN A 14 -2.56 -7.50 -3.70
C ASN A 14 -1.91 -6.13 -4.00
N VAL A 15 -1.38 -5.43 -2.99
CA VAL A 15 -0.78 -4.09 -3.16
C VAL A 15 0.44 -4.10 -4.08
N THR A 16 1.24 -5.16 -4.08
CA THR A 16 2.52 -5.27 -4.81
C THR A 16 2.34 -5.03 -6.31
N ALA A 17 1.42 -5.74 -6.96
CA ALA A 17 1.18 -5.61 -8.42
C ALA A 17 0.74 -4.20 -8.83
N ILE A 18 0.09 -3.45 -7.94
CA ILE A 18 -0.30 -2.06 -8.20
C ILE A 18 0.87 -1.11 -7.92
N ALA A 19 1.65 -1.37 -6.88
CA ALA A 19 2.82 -0.56 -6.53
C ALA A 19 3.94 -0.64 -7.58
N GLU A 20 4.02 -1.72 -8.35
CA GLU A 20 4.94 -1.90 -9.49
C GLU A 20 4.66 -0.93 -10.66
N ILE A 21 3.44 -0.41 -10.80
CA ILE A 21 3.06 0.45 -11.93
C ILE A 21 3.77 1.81 -11.83
N PRO A 22 4.70 2.16 -12.74
CA PRO A 22 5.54 3.35 -12.60
C PRO A 22 4.76 4.66 -12.51
N ASP A 23 3.66 4.78 -13.26
CA ASP A 23 2.85 6.00 -13.37
C ASP A 23 1.96 6.26 -12.14
N ILE A 24 1.80 5.27 -11.25
CA ILE A 24 1.09 5.49 -9.97
C ILE A 24 2.03 6.21 -9.01
N VAL A 25 1.58 7.36 -8.53
CA VAL A 25 2.35 8.24 -7.63
C VAL A 25 2.02 7.98 -6.16
N GLU A 26 0.76 7.66 -5.83
CA GLU A 26 0.32 7.45 -4.45
C GLU A 26 -0.73 6.33 -4.33
N LEU A 27 -0.65 5.56 -3.24
CA LEU A 27 -1.65 4.56 -2.85
C LEU A 27 -2.30 4.95 -1.52
N ASN A 28 -3.57 5.37 -1.56
CA ASN A 28 -4.37 5.72 -0.39
C ASN A 28 -5.15 4.50 0.13
N ILE A 29 -4.62 3.86 1.17
CA ILE A 29 -5.15 2.59 1.71
C ILE A 29 -5.68 2.80 3.12
N GLY A 30 -6.94 2.45 3.36
CA GLY A 30 -7.63 2.62 4.65
C GLY A 30 -7.91 1.30 5.37
N HIS A 31 -9.03 0.66 5.00
CA HIS A 31 -9.61 -0.48 5.73
C HIS A 31 -8.61 -1.60 6.03
N ALA A 32 -7.74 -1.97 5.07
CA ALA A 32 -6.77 -3.04 5.28
C ALA A 32 -5.74 -2.71 6.37
N ILE A 33 -5.26 -1.47 6.44
CA ILE A 33 -4.31 -1.02 7.48
C ILE A 33 -5.01 -1.04 8.84
N VAL A 34 -6.24 -0.52 8.93
CA VAL A 34 -7.03 -0.56 10.17
C VAL A 34 -7.26 -2.00 10.62
N ALA A 35 -7.68 -2.90 9.73
CA ALA A 35 -7.93 -4.30 10.03
C ALA A 35 -6.67 -5.02 10.55
N ARG A 36 -5.51 -4.81 9.91
CA ARG A 36 -4.21 -5.34 10.39
C ARG A 36 -3.84 -4.77 11.75
N SER A 37 -4.06 -3.47 11.95
CA SER A 37 -3.65 -2.77 13.18
C SER A 37 -4.32 -3.29 14.45
N VAL A 38 -5.51 -3.91 14.35
CA VAL A 38 -6.19 -4.55 15.49
C VAL A 38 -5.34 -5.68 16.08
N PHE A 39 -4.50 -6.34 15.27
CA PHE A 39 -3.67 -7.46 15.70
C PHE A 39 -2.21 -7.07 15.97
N THR A 40 -1.67 -6.11 15.21
CA THR A 40 -0.23 -5.77 15.24
C THR A 40 0.09 -4.39 15.79
N GLY A 41 -0.93 -3.57 16.05
CA GLY A 41 -0.80 -2.13 16.29
C GLY A 41 -0.63 -1.33 14.99
N PHE A 42 -1.04 -0.05 15.04
CA PHE A 42 -1.10 0.84 13.86
C PHE A 42 0.28 1.16 13.27
N GLN A 43 1.28 1.38 14.12
CA GLN A 43 2.66 1.66 13.69
C GLN A 43 3.23 0.51 12.86
N THR A 44 3.03 -0.74 13.30
CA THR A 44 3.48 -1.94 12.58
C THR A 44 2.71 -2.08 11.26
N ALA A 45 1.37 -1.96 11.30
CA ALA A 45 0.54 -2.11 10.12
C ALA A 45 0.92 -1.13 8.98
N VAL A 46 1.12 0.15 9.32
CA VAL A 46 1.54 1.18 8.35
C VAL A 46 2.95 0.90 7.81
N ARG A 47 3.88 0.53 8.68
CA ARG A 47 5.27 0.23 8.29
C ARG A 47 5.33 -0.95 7.32
N GLU A 48 4.62 -2.03 7.62
CA GLU A 48 4.57 -3.23 6.76
C GLU A 48 3.97 -2.91 5.39
N MET A 49 2.86 -2.17 5.33
CA MET A 49 2.24 -1.77 4.06
C MET A 49 3.20 -0.93 3.21
N LYS A 50 3.87 0.04 3.83
CA LYS A 50 4.87 0.88 3.17
C LYS A 50 6.06 0.06 2.64
N GLN A 51 6.53 -0.92 3.41
CA GLN A 51 7.64 -1.78 3.01
C GLN A 51 7.28 -2.57 1.74
N LEU A 52 6.10 -3.21 1.69
CA LEU A 52 5.62 -3.93 0.51
C LEU A 52 5.58 -3.03 -0.73
N MET A 53 5.05 -1.81 -0.60
CA MET A 53 5.00 -0.85 -1.71
C MET A 53 6.39 -0.43 -2.20
N GLN A 54 7.35 -0.24 -1.27
CA GLN A 54 8.71 0.16 -1.62
C GLN A 54 9.51 -0.95 -2.26
N ASP A 55 9.37 -2.18 -1.78
CA ASP A 55 10.05 -3.34 -2.35
C ASP A 55 9.52 -3.61 -3.76
N ALA A 56 8.20 -3.56 -3.95
CA ALA A 56 7.55 -3.66 -5.26
C ALA A 56 8.04 -2.59 -6.25
N ARG A 57 8.25 -1.35 -5.78
CA ARG A 57 8.71 -0.24 -6.64
C ARG A 57 10.20 -0.33 -7.00
N ARG A 58 10.99 -1.09 -6.25
CA ARG A 58 12.44 -1.26 -6.48
C ARG A 58 12.77 -2.51 -7.30
N ALA A 59 11.84 -3.45 -7.42
CA ALA A 59 11.96 -4.63 -8.27
C ALA A 59 11.90 -4.22 -9.75
#